data_AF-A0A1H1P5S2-F1
#
_entry.id   AF-A0A1H1P5S2-F1
#
_cell.length_a   1.000
_cell.length_b   1.000
_cell.length_c   1.000
_cell.angle_alpha   90.00
_cell.angle_beta   90.00
_cell.angle_gamma   90.00
#
_symmetry.space_group_name_H-M   'P 1'
#
loop_
_entity.id
_entity.type
_entity.pdbx_description
1 polymer ?
#
loop_
_entity_poly.entity_id
_entity_poly.type
_entity_poly.pdbx_seq_one_letter_code
_entity_poly.pdbx_strand_id
1 'polypeptide(L)'
;MPDQTSGSIAIAAPPEAVMAVISDVEQYPAWVDSMSSAEVLTSASGRPETVRMVLDHPVVQDDYVLRYQWEPAVVSWRLVEGDLLKTMDGSYTVEPAGAGTNVTYRLTVDANLPMIGMFRRKAEKTIIDGALRGLKRRVEG
;
A
#
# COMPACT_ATOMS: atom_id res chain seq x y z
N MET A 1 -3.40 19.83 -9.30
CA MET A 1 -3.47 18.36 -9.38
C MET A 1 -2.61 17.83 -8.24
N PRO A 2 -3.12 17.00 -7.33
CA PRO A 2 -2.26 16.43 -6.30
C PRO A 2 -1.17 15.61 -6.99
N ASP A 3 0.09 15.90 -6.64
CA ASP A 3 1.25 15.16 -7.13
C ASP A 3 1.12 13.71 -6.66
N GLN A 4 0.79 12.81 -7.58
CA GLN A 4 0.72 11.38 -7.32
C GLN A 4 2.03 10.73 -7.75
N THR A 5 2.72 10.06 -6.83
CA THR A 5 3.90 9.28 -7.18
C THR A 5 3.45 7.87 -7.56
N SER A 6 4.03 7.31 -8.63
CA SER A 6 3.72 5.97 -9.11
C SER A 6 4.97 5.19 -9.45
N GLY A 7 4.86 3.87 -9.38
CA GLY A 7 5.89 2.91 -9.78
C GLY A 7 5.23 1.65 -10.33
N SER A 8 5.99 0.84 -11.07
CA SER A 8 5.51 -0.45 -11.56
C SER A 8 6.60 -1.51 -11.48
N ILE A 9 6.19 -2.77 -11.34
CA ILE A 9 7.09 -3.91 -11.33
C ILE A 9 6.42 -5.12 -11.97
N ALA A 10 7.21 -5.92 -12.68
CA ALA A 10 6.80 -7.24 -13.14
C ALA A 10 7.04 -8.28 -12.03
N ILE A 11 6.01 -9.07 -11.75
CA ILE A 11 6.01 -10.18 -10.80
C ILE A 11 5.77 -11.48 -11.58
N ALA A 12 6.63 -12.47 -11.40
CA ALA A 12 6.60 -13.78 -12.05
C ALA A 12 5.59 -14.72 -11.35
N ALA A 13 4.35 -14.24 -11.20
CA ALA A 13 3.23 -14.96 -10.61
C ALA A 13 1.94 -14.54 -11.30
N PRO A 14 0.88 -15.36 -11.26
CA PRO A 14 -0.38 -15.01 -11.88
C PRO A 14 -1.12 -13.91 -11.09
N PRO A 15 -1.99 -13.11 -11.72
CA PRO A 15 -2.64 -11.94 -11.09
C PRO A 15 -3.41 -12.28 -9.81
N GLU A 16 -4.03 -13.46 -9.75
CA GLU A 16 -4.76 -13.94 -8.58
C GLU A 16 -3.84 -14.14 -7.36
N ALA A 17 -2.61 -14.63 -7.55
CA ALA A 17 -1.67 -14.82 -6.46
C ALA A 17 -1.18 -13.48 -5.92
N VAL A 18 -0.92 -12.52 -6.81
CA VAL A 18 -0.57 -11.15 -6.45
C VAL A 18 -1.71 -10.48 -5.66
N MET A 19 -2.94 -10.56 -6.18
CA MET A 19 -4.12 -9.97 -5.54
C MET A 19 -4.40 -10.61 -4.18
N ALA A 20 -4.20 -11.92 -4.04
CA ALA A 20 -4.35 -12.62 -2.76
C ALA A 20 -3.39 -12.07 -1.70
N VAL A 21 -2.11 -11.86 -2.04
CA VAL A 21 -1.13 -11.26 -1.12
C VAL A 21 -1.50 -9.81 -0.78
N ILE A 22 -2.01 -9.02 -1.74
CA ILE A 22 -2.45 -7.64 -1.48
C ILE A 22 -3.70 -7.61 -0.58
N SER A 23 -4.59 -8.59 -0.69
CA SER A 23 -5.78 -8.69 0.17
C SER A 23 -5.49 -9.20 1.58
N ASP A 24 -4.36 -9.86 1.78
CA ASP A 24 -3.92 -10.40 3.06
C ASP A 24 -3.19 -9.33 3.90
N VAL A 25 -3.91 -8.24 4.17
CA VAL A 25 -3.39 -7.04 4.85
C VAL A 25 -2.88 -7.34 6.25
N GLU A 26 -3.45 -8.33 6.94
CA GLU A 26 -3.05 -8.72 8.30
C GLU A 26 -1.65 -9.34 8.33
N GLN A 27 -1.18 -9.88 7.20
CA GLN A 27 0.17 -10.43 7.08
C GLN A 27 1.22 -9.38 6.69
N TYR A 28 0.83 -8.12 6.46
CA TYR A 28 1.78 -7.06 6.10
C TYR A 28 2.90 -6.86 7.11
N PRO A 29 2.67 -6.88 8.45
CA PRO A 29 3.74 -6.76 9.44
C PRO A 29 4.82 -7.83 9.32
N ALA A 30 4.53 -8.99 8.70
CA ALA A 30 5.52 -10.05 8.52
C ALA A 30 6.56 -9.75 7.42
N TRP A 31 6.30 -8.80 6.52
CA TRP A 31 7.19 -8.51 5.38
C TRP A 31 7.32 -7.03 5.01
N VAL A 32 6.59 -6.15 5.67
CA VAL A 32 6.69 -4.69 5.57
C VAL A 32 7.37 -4.17 6.83
N ASP A 33 8.68 -3.94 6.76
CA ASP A 33 9.52 -3.59 7.92
C ASP A 33 9.04 -2.39 8.75
N SER A 34 8.34 -1.43 8.11
CA SER A 34 7.85 -0.23 8.78
C SER A 34 6.47 -0.40 9.44
N MET A 35 5.81 -1.55 9.26
CA MET A 35 4.46 -1.80 9.74
C MET A 35 4.49 -2.70 10.97
N SER A 36 4.00 -2.19 12.10
CA SER A 36 3.98 -2.91 13.36
C SER A 36 2.75 -3.82 13.47
N SER A 37 1.58 -3.34 13.05
CA SER A 37 0.36 -4.12 13.05
C SER A 37 -0.59 -3.71 11.92
N ALA A 38 -1.43 -4.65 11.51
CA ALA A 38 -2.55 -4.42 10.60
C ALA A 38 -3.74 -5.27 11.07
N GLU A 39 -4.89 -4.65 11.29
CA GLU A 39 -6.10 -5.28 11.82
C GLU A 39 -7.30 -4.91 10.92
N VAL A 40 -8.01 -5.92 10.43
CA VAL A 40 -9.23 -5.70 9.65
C VAL A 40 -10.39 -5.33 10.57
N LEU A 41 -10.87 -4.10 10.49
CA LEU A 41 -12.00 -3.62 11.30
C LEU A 41 -13.34 -4.02 10.69
N THR A 42 -13.48 -3.89 9.38
CA THR A 42 -14.67 -4.32 8.63
C THR A 42 -14.28 -5.05 7.36
N SER A 43 -15.10 -6.00 6.95
CA SER A 43 -14.92 -6.75 5.70
C SER A 43 -16.21 -6.76 4.90
N ALA A 44 -16.10 -6.64 3.58
CA ALA A 44 -17.21 -6.76 2.65
C ALA A 44 -16.87 -7.84 1.61
N SER A 45 -17.76 -8.80 1.40
CA SER A 45 -17.57 -9.88 0.42
C SER A 45 -16.26 -10.68 0.60
N GLY A 46 -15.83 -10.88 1.86
CA GLY A 46 -14.59 -11.59 2.18
C GLY A 46 -13.31 -10.79 1.90
N ARG A 47 -13.41 -9.49 1.60
CA ARG A 47 -12.26 -8.60 1.45
C ARG A 47 -12.25 -7.50 2.53
N PRO A 48 -11.08 -7.03 2.97
CA PRO A 48 -11.00 -5.94 3.95
C PRO A 48 -11.64 -4.67 3.41
N GLU A 49 -12.61 -4.10 4.12
CA GLU A 49 -13.21 -2.81 3.74
C GLU A 49 -12.56 -1.68 4.53
N THR A 50 -12.35 -1.87 5.83
CA THR A 50 -11.67 -0.88 6.68
C THR A 50 -10.59 -1.59 7.49
N VAL A 51 -9.39 -1.04 7.51
CA VAL A 51 -8.21 -1.67 8.15
C VAL A 51 -7.51 -0.62 9.00
N ARG A 52 -7.25 -0.94 10.26
CA ARG A 52 -6.38 -0.15 11.13
C ARG A 52 -4.95 -0.63 10.96
N MET A 53 -4.02 0.28 10.75
CA MET A 53 -2.61 -0.01 10.57
C MET A 53 -1.79 0.88 11.49
N VAL A 54 -0.74 0.29 12.06
CA VAL A 54 0.23 1.01 12.88
C VAL A 54 1.56 1.01 12.16
N LEU A 55 2.02 2.20 11.78
CA LEU A 55 3.35 2.45 11.26
C LEU A 55 4.28 2.71 12.43
N ASP A 56 5.36 1.93 12.51
CA ASP A 56 6.39 2.08 13.54
C ASP A 56 7.76 2.23 12.87
N HIS A 57 8.00 3.42 12.33
CA HIS A 57 9.29 3.78 11.75
C HIS A 57 10.04 4.73 12.71
N PRO A 58 11.38 4.62 12.86
CA PRO A 58 12.15 5.41 13.83
C PRO A 58 12.00 6.94 13.73
N VAL A 59 11.51 7.43 12.59
CA VAL A 59 11.33 8.85 12.28
C VAL A 59 9.85 9.25 12.25
N VAL A 60 8.95 8.29 12.05
CA VAL A 60 7.52 8.54 11.91
C VAL A 60 6.74 7.35 12.45
N GLN A 61 5.93 7.61 13.47
CA GLN A 61 4.96 6.67 13.97
C GLN A 61 3.57 7.22 13.68
N ASP A 62 2.65 6.37 13.26
CA ASP A 62 1.28 6.76 12.99
C ASP A 62 0.34 5.58 13.22
N ASP A 63 -0.83 5.85 13.78
CA ASP A 63 -1.95 4.92 13.85
C ASP A 63 -3.05 5.47 12.94
N TYR A 64 -3.40 4.71 11.92
CA TYR A 64 -4.31 5.18 10.90
C TYR A 64 -5.24 4.09 10.40
N VAL A 65 -6.39 4.53 9.88
CA VAL A 65 -7.43 3.69 9.35
C VAL A 65 -7.58 3.98 7.86
N LEU A 66 -7.49 2.94 7.04
CA LEU A 66 -7.71 3.00 5.60
C LEU A 66 -9.04 2.34 5.23
N ARG A 67 -9.78 2.96 4.31
CA ARG A 67 -10.92 2.33 3.64
C ARG A 67 -10.50 1.86 2.26
N TYR A 68 -10.67 0.57 2.02
CA TYR A 68 -10.37 -0.09 0.76
C TYR A 68 -11.60 -0.19 -0.14
N GLN A 69 -11.35 -0.12 -1.45
CA GLN A 69 -12.30 -0.38 -2.51
C GLN A 69 -11.68 -1.41 -3.45
N TRP A 70 -12.41 -2.50 -3.67
CA TRP A 70 -11.94 -3.64 -4.44
C TRP A 70 -12.68 -3.76 -5.75
N GLU A 71 -11.92 -3.77 -6.82
CA GLU A 71 -12.34 -4.10 -8.18
C GLU A 71 -11.56 -5.35 -8.65
N PRO A 72 -11.94 -5.98 -9.77
CA PRO A 72 -11.30 -7.22 -10.22
C PRO A 72 -9.79 -7.10 -10.44
N ALA A 73 -9.32 -6.00 -11.02
CA ALA A 73 -7.92 -5.75 -11.35
C ALA A 73 -7.29 -4.60 -10.55
N VAL A 74 -8.09 -3.89 -9.76
CA VAL A 74 -7.64 -2.69 -9.04
C VAL A 74 -8.10 -2.79 -7.60
N VAL A 75 -7.21 -2.45 -6.69
CA VAL A 75 -7.57 -2.11 -5.32
C VAL A 75 -7.11 -0.69 -5.06
N SER A 76 -8.00 0.12 -4.51
CA SER A 76 -7.67 1.46 -4.06
C SER A 76 -8.02 1.62 -2.59
N TRP A 77 -7.39 2.59 -1.94
CA TRP A 77 -7.71 2.95 -0.57
C TRP A 77 -7.57 4.45 -0.37
N ARG A 78 -8.22 4.92 0.70
CA ARG A 78 -8.14 6.30 1.17
C ARG A 78 -8.07 6.33 2.68
N LEU A 79 -7.43 7.36 3.21
CA LEU A 79 -7.36 7.62 4.63
C LEU A 79 -8.76 7.96 5.17
N VAL A 80 -9.17 7.27 6.23
CA VAL A 80 -10.36 7.58 7.02
C VAL A 80 -9.98 8.44 8.21
N GLU A 81 -8.92 8.04 8.90
CA GLU A 81 -8.41 8.67 10.12
C GLU A 81 -6.92 8.37 10.23
N GLY A 82 -6.15 9.29 10.79
CA GLY A 82 -4.74 9.11 11.10
C GLY A 82 -4.30 10.19 12.09
N ASP A 83 -3.37 9.87 13.00
CA ASP A 83 -2.87 10.82 13.99
C ASP A 83 -1.98 11.89 13.32
N LEU A 84 -1.14 11.46 12.38
CA LEU A 84 -0.14 12.29 11.70
C LEU A 84 -0.42 12.46 10.20
N LEU A 85 -0.90 11.40 9.54
CA LEU A 85 -1.34 11.46 8.15
C LEU A 85 -2.61 12.31 8.02
N LYS A 86 -2.62 13.22 7.04
CA LYS A 86 -3.81 14.00 6.63
C LYS A 86 -4.50 13.39 5.42
N THR A 87 -3.71 12.83 4.51
CA THR A 87 -4.20 12.18 3.28
C THR A 87 -3.29 11.00 2.98
N MET A 88 -3.89 9.84 2.71
CA MET A 88 -3.18 8.66 2.22
C MET A 88 -4.08 7.93 1.24
N ASP A 89 -3.94 8.30 -0.03
CA ASP A 89 -4.69 7.71 -1.13
C ASP A 89 -3.75 6.89 -1.98
N GLY A 90 -4.11 5.64 -2.25
CA GLY A 90 -3.28 4.77 -3.06
C GLY A 90 -4.08 3.75 -3.84
N SER A 91 -3.39 3.11 -4.77
CA SER A 91 -3.98 2.02 -5.56
C SER A 91 -2.92 1.05 -6.05
N TYR A 92 -3.24 -0.24 -6.01
CA TYR A 92 -2.58 -1.26 -6.81
C TYR A 92 -3.45 -1.61 -8.02
N THR A 93 -2.85 -1.57 -9.20
CA THR A 93 -3.43 -2.11 -10.44
C THR A 93 -2.64 -3.35 -10.82
N VAL A 94 -3.31 -4.47 -10.95
CA VAL A 94 -2.74 -5.80 -11.17
C VAL A 94 -3.22 -6.29 -12.54
N GLU A 95 -2.31 -6.31 -13.50
CA GLU A 95 -2.63 -6.63 -14.89
C GLU A 95 -1.81 -7.84 -15.38
N PRO A 96 -2.42 -8.77 -16.13
CA PRO A 96 -1.67 -9.88 -16.71
C PRO A 96 -0.63 -9.38 -17.71
N ALA A 97 0.59 -9.93 -17.63
CA ALA A 97 1.71 -9.55 -18.49
C ALA A 97 2.50 -10.80 -18.90
N GLY A 98 2.15 -11.37 -20.06
CA GLY A 98 2.76 -12.61 -20.57
C GLY A 98 2.52 -13.77 -19.61
N ALA A 99 3.61 -14.36 -19.10
CA ALA A 99 3.56 -15.46 -18.12
C ALA A 99 3.49 -14.98 -16.65
N GLY A 100 3.48 -13.66 -16.41
CA GLY A 100 3.42 -13.07 -15.08
C GLY A 100 2.40 -11.94 -15.00
N THR A 101 2.67 -11.00 -14.10
CA THR A 101 1.78 -9.90 -13.76
C THR A 101 2.54 -8.60 -13.69
N ASN A 102 2.01 -7.53 -14.28
CA ASN A 102 2.50 -6.18 -14.06
C ASN A 102 1.69 -5.54 -12.94
N VAL A 103 2.36 -5.06 -11.90
CA VAL A 103 1.74 -4.36 -10.78
C VAL A 103 2.14 -2.90 -10.86
N THR A 104 1.14 -2.02 -10.97
CA THR A 104 1.34 -0.58 -10.84
C THR A 104 0.88 -0.14 -9.46
N TYR A 105 1.76 0.51 -8.71
CA TYR A 105 1.46 1.10 -7.42
C TYR A 105 1.44 2.62 -7.54
N ARG A 106 0.38 3.25 -7.05
CA ARG A 106 0.25 4.70 -6.95
C ARG A 106 -0.03 5.10 -5.52
N LEU A 107 0.63 6.16 -5.07
CA LEU A 107 0.48 6.65 -3.71
C LEU A 107 0.59 8.17 -3.68
N THR A 108 -0.33 8.78 -2.93
CA THR A 108 -0.35 10.19 -2.57
C THR A 108 -0.42 10.26 -1.04
N VAL A 109 0.60 10.80 -0.39
CA VAL A 109 0.69 10.88 1.07
C VAL A 109 0.91 12.31 1.49
N ASP A 110 0.00 12.87 2.28
CA ASP A 110 0.15 14.17 2.93
C ASP A 110 0.15 13.99 4.46
N ALA A 111 1.12 14.58 5.14
CA ALA A 111 1.25 14.47 6.59
C ALA A 111 1.49 15.85 7.21
N ASN A 112 1.09 16.01 8.47
CA ASN A 112 1.21 17.28 9.19
C ASN A 112 2.64 17.55 9.72
N LEU A 113 3.67 17.29 8.91
CA LEU A 113 5.07 17.45 9.29
C LEU A 113 5.70 18.69 8.65
N PRO A 114 6.41 19.55 9.41
CA PRO A 114 6.95 20.82 8.93
C PRO A 114 8.08 20.70 7.87
N MET A 115 8.59 19.49 7.59
CA MET A 115 9.76 19.26 6.71
C MET A 115 9.48 18.58 5.36
N ILE A 116 8.23 18.32 4.99
CA ILE A 116 7.91 17.45 3.84
C ILE A 116 8.07 18.15 2.46
N GLY A 117 8.01 19.48 2.36
CA GLY A 117 7.85 20.18 1.07
C GLY A 117 8.84 19.84 -0.06
N MET A 118 10.14 19.65 0.20
CA MET A 118 11.15 19.40 -0.84
C MET A 118 11.57 17.93 -0.97
N PHE A 119 11.39 17.11 0.07
CA PHE A 119 11.82 15.69 0.09
C PHE A 119 10.66 14.69 -0.03
N ARG A 120 9.41 15.17 -0.04
CA ARG A 120 8.18 14.35 -0.18
C ARG A 120 8.27 13.31 -1.28
N ARG A 121 8.49 13.75 -2.53
CA ARG A 121 8.51 12.85 -3.69
C ARG A 121 9.58 11.78 -3.61
N LYS A 122 10.73 12.09 -2.99
CA LYS A 122 11.82 11.11 -2.83
C LYS A 122 11.47 10.07 -1.77
N ALA A 123 10.83 10.47 -0.68
CA ALA A 123 10.30 9.56 0.32
C ALA A 123 9.17 8.68 -0.25
N GLU A 124 8.19 9.30 -0.92
CA GLU A 124 7.09 8.59 -1.60
C GLU A 124 7.63 7.55 -2.59
N LYS A 125 8.60 7.92 -3.43
CA LYS A 125 9.22 6.98 -4.36
C LYS A 125 9.94 5.83 -3.64
N THR A 126 10.64 6.12 -2.55
CA THR A 126 11.32 5.07 -1.75
C THR A 126 10.32 4.10 -1.13
N ILE A 127 9.19 4.61 -0.63
CA ILE A 127 8.08 3.80 -0.11
C ILE A 127 7.50 2.93 -1.22
N ILE A 128 7.20 3.49 -2.39
CA ILE A 128 6.67 2.76 -3.54
C ILE A 128 7.64 1.66 -3.98
N ASP A 129 8.92 2.00 -4.15
CA ASP A 129 9.96 1.04 -4.56
C ASP A 129 10.17 -0.05 -3.49
N GLY A 130 10.05 0.29 -2.21
CA GLY A 130 10.13 -0.65 -1.08
C GLY A 130 8.94 -1.61 -1.07
N ALA A 131 7.72 -1.08 -1.15
CA ALA A 131 6.48 -1.85 -1.17
C ALA A 131 6.40 -2.79 -2.37
N LEU A 132 6.70 -2.31 -3.58
CA LEU A 132 6.71 -3.13 -4.80
C LEU A 132 7.74 -4.25 -4.73
N ARG A 133 8.96 -3.97 -4.22
CA ARG A 133 9.99 -5.00 -4.04
C ARG A 133 9.63 -6.00 -2.95
N GLY A 134 9.03 -5.54 -1.84
CA GLY A 134 8.52 -6.40 -0.78
C GLY A 134 7.43 -7.34 -1.28
N LEU A 135 6.45 -6.80 -1.99
CA LEU A 135 5.37 -7.56 -2.62
C LEU A 135 5.91 -8.60 -3.60
N LYS A 136 6.84 -8.20 -4.49
CA LYS A 136 7.47 -9.13 -5.43
C LYS A 136 8.16 -10.29 -4.70
N ARG A 137 8.99 -10.00 -3.68
CA ARG A 137 9.64 -11.06 -2.88
C ARG A 137 8.63 -11.97 -2.19
N ARG A 138 7.57 -11.39 -1.62
CA ARG A 138 6.55 -12.15 -0.89
C ARG A 138 5.75 -13.09 -1.80
N VAL A 139 5.49 -12.64 -3.03
CA VAL A 139 4.75 -13.41 -4.04
C VAL A 139 5.64 -14.45 -4.72
N GLU A 140 6.87 -14.10 -5.09
CA GLU A 140 7.78 -15.00 -5.82
C GLU A 140 8.44 -16.03 -4.90
N GLY A 141 8.69 -15.70 -3.62
CA GLY A 141 9.31 -16.60 -2.64
C GLY A 141 10.83 -16.70 -2.80
#